data_AF-A0A9D5XBS2-F1
#
_entry.id   AF-A0A9D5XBS2-F1
#
_cell.length_a   1.000
_cell.length_b   1.000
_cell.length_c   1.000
_cell.angle_alpha   90.00
_cell.angle_beta   90.00
_cell.angle_gamma   90.00
#
_symmetry.space_group_name_H-M   'P 1'
#
loop_
_entity.id
_entity.type
_entity.pdbx_description
1 polymer ?
#
loop_
_entity_poly.entity_id
_entity_poly.type
_entity_poly.pdbx_seq_one_letter_code
_entity_poly.pdbx_strand_id
1 'polypeptide(L)'
;MEKWEISSEDEDYPKELLLLNHPPEIIYGMGDRSVLQQPCMSVIGARRATPYGMAIAEMAGRCAADNNIVVVSGGALGCDYMAGMASLNAGGKTVVVAGCGADVTYPTTSAELFEAAREGRGAVISLDRWGT
;
A
#
# COMPACT_ATOMS: atom_id res chain seq x y z
N MET A 1 14.19 3.79 9.60
CA MET A 1 12.77 3.93 9.15
C MET A 1 11.91 3.90 10.39
N GLU A 2 10.92 4.77 10.49
CA GLU A 2 10.09 4.88 11.68
C GLU A 2 8.95 3.86 11.60
N LYS A 3 8.93 2.94 12.58
CA LYS A 3 7.79 2.06 12.84
C LYS A 3 6.77 2.85 13.65
N TRP A 4 5.52 2.74 13.30
CA TRP A 4 4.43 3.39 14.02
C TRP A 4 3.24 2.47 14.15
N GLU A 5 2.43 2.76 15.15
CA GLU A 5 1.17 2.10 15.43
C GLU A 5 0.10 3.18 15.49
N ILE A 6 -1.10 2.86 15.00
CA ILE A 6 -2.24 3.77 15.03
C ILE A 6 -3.46 3.03 15.56
N SER A 7 -4.05 3.60 16.60
CA SER A 7 -5.26 3.12 17.25
C SER A 7 -6.50 3.66 16.56
N SER A 8 -7.62 2.94 16.59
CA SER A 8 -8.93 3.42 16.14
C SER A 8 -9.43 4.65 16.91
N GLU A 9 -8.81 4.97 18.06
CA GLU A 9 -9.04 6.18 18.85
C GLU A 9 -8.19 7.38 18.39
N ASP A 10 -7.16 7.17 17.58
CA ASP A 10 -6.28 8.24 17.10
C ASP A 10 -6.98 9.07 16.01
N GLU A 11 -6.77 10.39 16.00
CA GLU A 11 -7.45 11.30 15.07
C GLU A 11 -7.11 11.03 13.59
N ASP A 12 -5.92 10.52 13.33
CA ASP A 12 -5.40 10.21 12.00
C ASP A 12 -5.59 8.74 11.60
N TYR A 13 -6.43 8.01 12.32
CA TYR A 13 -6.87 6.67 11.93
C TYR A 13 -7.74 6.76 10.65
N PRO A 14 -7.55 5.87 9.65
CA PRO A 14 -8.36 5.88 8.43
C PRO A 14 -9.84 5.63 8.75
N LYS A 15 -10.67 6.66 8.66
CA LYS A 15 -12.09 6.59 9.07
C LYS A 15 -12.89 5.61 8.23
N GLU A 16 -12.47 5.36 6.99
CA GLU A 16 -13.04 4.37 6.09
C GLU A 16 -12.98 2.96 6.66
N LEU A 17 -11.96 2.63 7.47
CA LEU A 17 -11.84 1.32 8.12
C LEU A 17 -12.85 1.13 9.25
N LEU A 18 -13.35 2.22 9.85
CA LEU A 18 -14.43 2.16 10.85
C LEU A 18 -15.77 1.72 10.24
N LEU A 19 -15.89 1.72 8.90
CA LEU A 19 -17.08 1.23 8.18
C LEU A 19 -17.10 -0.30 8.02
N LEU A 20 -16.00 -0.98 8.36
CA LEU A 20 -15.94 -2.44 8.33
C LEU A 20 -16.81 -3.05 9.44
N ASN A 21 -17.33 -4.26 9.22
CA ASN A 21 -18.09 -5.00 10.25
C ASN A 21 -17.28 -5.23 11.53
N HIS A 22 -15.98 -5.43 11.38
CA HIS A 22 -15.01 -5.63 12.46
C HIS A 22 -13.83 -4.71 12.20
N PRO A 23 -13.91 -3.42 12.60
CA PRO A 23 -12.82 -2.48 12.37
C PRO A 23 -11.61 -2.89 13.23
N PRO A 24 -10.39 -2.87 12.66
CA PRO A 24 -9.20 -3.23 13.41
C PRO A 24 -8.88 -2.14 14.45
N GLU A 25 -8.68 -2.53 15.71
CA GLU A 25 -8.36 -1.57 16.78
C GLU A 25 -6.99 -0.92 16.58
N ILE A 26 -6.02 -1.65 16.02
CA ILE A 26 -4.65 -1.18 15.79
C ILE A 26 -4.22 -1.53 14.37
N ILE A 27 -3.51 -0.61 13.72
CA ILE A 27 -2.79 -0.84 12.47
C ILE A 27 -1.31 -0.57 12.72
N TYR A 28 -0.47 -1.51 12.26
CA TYR A 28 0.98 -1.38 12.30
C TYR A 28 1.46 -0.82 10.96
N GLY A 29 2.40 0.13 10.98
CA GLY A 29 2.88 0.71 9.74
C GLY A 29 4.33 1.20 9.74
N MET A 30 4.91 1.24 8.55
CA MET A 30 6.25 1.72 8.28
C MET A 30 6.25 2.63 7.05
N GLY A 31 6.95 3.76 7.15
CA GLY A 31 7.01 4.77 6.10
C GLY A 31 6.22 6.03 6.46
N ASP A 32 5.79 6.77 5.45
CA ASP A 32 5.07 8.04 5.60
C ASP A 32 3.62 7.79 6.00
N ARG A 33 3.31 7.93 7.30
CA ARG A 33 1.96 7.79 7.86
C ARG A 33 0.94 8.75 7.24
N SER A 34 1.36 9.92 6.75
CA SER A 34 0.44 10.95 6.23
C SER A 34 -0.31 10.51 4.98
N VAL A 35 0.19 9.51 4.24
CA VAL A 35 -0.47 8.99 3.03
C VAL A 35 -1.81 8.35 3.32
N LEU A 36 -2.05 7.92 4.57
CA LEU A 36 -3.32 7.33 5.00
C LEU A 36 -4.47 8.33 5.03
N GLN A 37 -4.16 9.63 5.03
CA GLN A 37 -5.14 10.72 5.04
C GLN A 37 -5.35 11.34 3.65
N GLN A 38 -4.71 10.80 2.61
CA GLN A 38 -4.79 11.32 1.25
C GLN A 38 -5.88 10.59 0.44
N PRO A 39 -6.43 11.23 -0.61
CA PRO A 39 -7.26 10.54 -1.58
C PRO A 39 -6.53 9.30 -2.11
N CYS A 40 -7.20 8.17 -2.08
CA CYS A 40 -6.59 6.90 -2.44
C CYS A 40 -7.52 6.07 -3.34
N MET A 41 -6.91 5.14 -4.08
CA MET A 41 -7.63 4.20 -4.93
C MET A 41 -6.97 2.85 -4.83
N SER A 42 -7.79 1.81 -4.66
CA SER A 42 -7.29 0.45 -4.66
C SER A 42 -7.09 -0.05 -6.09
N VAL A 43 -5.91 -0.62 -6.38
CA VAL A 43 -5.63 -1.34 -7.61
C VAL A 43 -5.19 -2.74 -7.25
N ILE A 44 -6.04 -3.72 -7.57
CA ILE A 44 -5.82 -5.14 -7.28
C ILE A 44 -5.99 -5.96 -8.55
N GLY A 45 -5.37 -7.13 -8.61
CA GLY A 45 -5.62 -8.05 -9.71
C GLY A 45 -4.89 -9.38 -9.61
N ALA A 46 -4.76 -10.05 -10.76
CA ALA A 46 -4.19 -11.39 -10.82
C ALA A 46 -2.68 -11.37 -10.54
N ARG A 47 -2.22 -12.30 -9.69
CA ARG A 47 -0.79 -12.55 -9.43
C ARG A 47 -0.02 -12.98 -10.69
N ARG A 48 -0.72 -13.62 -11.62
CA ARG A 48 -0.23 -14.01 -12.96
C ARG A 48 -1.05 -13.28 -14.03
N ALA A 49 -0.91 -11.97 -14.07
CA ALA A 49 -1.60 -11.13 -15.05
C ALA A 49 -1.06 -11.37 -16.47
N THR A 50 -1.92 -11.19 -17.46
CA THR A 50 -1.51 -11.14 -18.87
C THR A 50 -0.74 -9.84 -19.14
N PRO A 51 0.03 -9.74 -20.25
CA PRO A 51 0.66 -8.48 -20.64
C PRO A 51 -0.33 -7.31 -20.70
N TYR A 52 -1.53 -7.55 -21.21
CA TYR A 52 -2.60 -6.54 -21.22
C TYR A 52 -3.03 -6.14 -19.80
N GLY A 53 -3.26 -7.12 -18.91
CA GLY A 53 -3.62 -6.84 -17.52
C GLY A 53 -2.55 -6.05 -16.76
N MET A 54 -1.28 -6.35 -17.02
CA MET A 54 -0.15 -5.58 -16.46
C MET A 54 -0.13 -4.14 -17.00
N ALA A 55 -0.34 -3.96 -18.31
CA ALA A 55 -0.39 -2.63 -18.93
C ALA A 55 -1.54 -1.76 -18.38
N ILE A 56 -2.70 -2.36 -18.12
CA ILE A 56 -3.82 -1.64 -17.50
C ILE A 56 -3.51 -1.26 -16.04
N ALA A 57 -2.89 -2.16 -15.27
CA ALA A 57 -2.48 -1.86 -13.89
C ALA A 57 -1.43 -0.73 -13.85
N GLU A 58 -0.46 -0.76 -14.76
CA GLU A 58 0.54 0.30 -14.93
C GLU A 58 -0.12 1.64 -15.29
N MET A 59 -1.02 1.65 -16.27
CA MET A 59 -1.78 2.83 -16.67
C MET A 59 -2.58 3.41 -15.49
N ALA A 60 -3.23 2.56 -14.70
CA ALA A 60 -3.98 2.98 -13.52
C ALA A 60 -3.07 3.61 -12.46
N GLY A 61 -1.91 3.00 -12.17
CA GLY A 61 -0.94 3.55 -11.23
C GLY A 61 -0.39 4.91 -11.66
N ARG A 62 -0.08 5.07 -12.95
CA ARG A 62 0.39 6.34 -13.51
C ARG A 62 -0.68 7.42 -13.47
N CYS A 63 -1.91 7.07 -13.83
CA CYS A 63 -3.05 7.98 -13.75
C CYS A 63 -3.32 8.44 -12.31
N ALA A 64 -3.19 7.53 -11.33
CA ALA A 64 -3.33 7.88 -9.91
C ALA A 64 -2.27 8.91 -9.49
N ALA A 65 -1.00 8.68 -9.85
CA ALA A 65 0.10 9.61 -9.59
C ALA A 65 -0.15 11.00 -10.21
N ASP A 66 -0.55 11.05 -11.49
CA ASP A 66 -0.84 12.30 -12.21
C ASP A 66 -1.97 13.13 -11.54
N ASN A 67 -2.81 12.48 -10.74
CA ASN A 67 -3.94 13.10 -10.04
C ASN A 67 -3.73 13.23 -8.52
N ASN A 68 -2.52 13.00 -8.01
CA ASN A 68 -2.22 13.00 -6.57
C ASN A 68 -3.08 12.02 -5.76
N ILE A 69 -3.38 10.87 -6.34
CA ILE A 69 -4.11 9.78 -5.69
C ILE A 69 -3.11 8.69 -5.28
N VAL A 70 -3.15 8.29 -4.01
CA VAL A 70 -2.31 7.21 -3.48
C VAL A 70 -2.83 5.86 -3.96
N VAL A 71 -1.96 5.04 -4.56
CA VAL A 71 -2.31 3.67 -4.95
C VAL A 71 -2.29 2.77 -3.71
N VAL A 72 -3.37 2.02 -3.46
CA VAL A 72 -3.44 1.05 -2.36
C VAL A 72 -3.55 -0.37 -2.94
N SER A 73 -2.65 -1.27 -2.57
CA SER A 73 -2.69 -2.67 -3.01
C SER A 73 -2.15 -3.63 -1.95
N GLY A 74 -2.21 -4.93 -2.20
CA GLY A 74 -1.60 -5.94 -1.33
C GLY A 74 -0.10 -6.14 -1.55
N GLY A 75 0.51 -5.43 -2.51
CA GLY A 75 1.92 -5.61 -2.88
C GLY A 75 2.25 -6.98 -3.47
N ALA A 76 1.22 -7.75 -3.88
CA ALA A 76 1.42 -9.05 -4.49
C ALA A 76 2.11 -8.94 -5.88
N LEU A 77 2.49 -10.09 -6.44
CA LEU A 77 2.94 -10.17 -7.83
C LEU A 77 1.86 -9.69 -8.81
N GLY A 78 2.27 -9.38 -10.05
CA GLY A 78 1.35 -9.05 -11.12
C GLY A 78 0.77 -7.64 -10.98
N CYS A 79 -0.56 -7.51 -11.03
CA CYS A 79 -1.23 -6.20 -11.09
C CYS A 79 -0.86 -5.28 -9.91
N ASP A 80 -0.84 -5.79 -8.69
CA ASP A 80 -0.51 -5.01 -7.49
C ASP A 80 0.88 -4.38 -7.60
N TYR A 81 1.91 -5.20 -7.88
CA TYR A 81 3.28 -4.74 -8.09
C TYR A 81 3.37 -3.71 -9.22
N MET A 82 2.75 -3.99 -10.37
CA MET A 82 2.80 -3.10 -11.54
C MET A 82 2.16 -1.73 -11.25
N ALA A 83 1.01 -1.70 -10.58
CA ALA A 83 0.32 -0.45 -10.26
C ALA A 83 1.11 0.38 -9.23
N GLY A 84 1.59 -0.25 -8.16
CA GLY A 84 2.39 0.41 -7.13
C GLY A 84 3.68 1.00 -7.70
N MET A 85 4.43 0.19 -8.46
CA MET A 85 5.67 0.66 -9.09
C MET A 85 5.43 1.74 -10.15
N ALA A 86 4.35 1.65 -10.93
CA ALA A 86 4.00 2.68 -11.92
C ALA A 86 3.68 4.02 -11.25
N SER A 87 2.92 4.01 -10.13
CA SER A 87 2.65 5.21 -9.34
C SER A 87 3.95 5.81 -8.83
N LEU A 88 4.81 5.00 -8.20
CA LEU A 88 6.11 5.44 -7.69
C LEU A 88 6.98 6.05 -8.80
N ASN A 89 7.13 5.36 -9.94
CA ASN A 89 7.95 5.81 -11.07
C ASN A 89 7.45 7.11 -11.71
N ALA A 90 6.15 7.39 -11.59
CA ALA A 90 5.55 8.66 -12.02
C ALA A 90 5.66 9.78 -10.97
N GLY A 91 6.29 9.53 -9.82
CA GLY A 91 6.43 10.50 -8.72
C GLY A 91 5.26 10.51 -7.73
N GLY A 92 4.31 9.58 -7.88
CA GLY A 92 3.22 9.36 -6.93
C GLY A 92 3.65 8.58 -5.70
N LYS A 93 2.64 8.15 -4.92
CA LYS A 93 2.82 7.37 -3.68
C LYS A 93 2.04 6.07 -3.73
N THR A 94 2.42 5.13 -2.85
CA THR A 94 1.73 3.85 -2.71
C THR A 94 1.57 3.46 -1.24
N VAL A 95 0.48 2.76 -0.93
CA VAL A 95 0.30 2.02 0.33
C VAL A 95 0.23 0.54 0.00
N VAL A 96 1.05 -0.25 0.69
CA VAL A 96 0.98 -1.71 0.63
C VAL A 96 0.31 -2.23 1.89
N VAL A 97 -0.81 -2.94 1.73
CA VAL A 97 -1.50 -3.65 2.80
C VAL A 97 -0.94 -5.07 2.85
N ALA A 98 0.01 -5.30 3.75
CA ALA A 98 0.68 -6.58 3.89
C ALA A 98 -0.22 -7.61 4.59
N GLY A 99 -0.14 -8.87 4.15
CA GLY A 99 -0.74 -10.02 4.83
C GLY A 99 0.20 -10.70 5.84
N CYS A 100 1.24 -9.98 6.24
CA CYS A 100 2.25 -10.31 7.24
C CYS A 100 2.59 -9.01 7.97
N GLY A 101 3.47 -9.04 8.98
CA GLY A 101 3.90 -7.84 9.68
C GLY A 101 4.39 -6.75 8.73
N ALA A 102 4.12 -5.48 9.04
CA ALA A 102 4.50 -4.35 8.17
C ALA A 102 6.02 -4.19 7.98
N ASP A 103 6.83 -4.88 8.80
CA ASP A 103 8.29 -4.99 8.72
C ASP A 103 8.79 -6.25 8.00
N VAL A 104 7.89 -7.10 7.52
CA VAL A 104 8.21 -8.32 6.76
C VAL A 104 7.89 -8.10 5.28
N THR A 105 8.78 -8.54 4.39
CA THR A 105 8.60 -8.43 2.95
C THR A 105 8.13 -9.75 2.37
N TYR A 106 6.86 -9.81 1.97
CA TYR A 106 6.30 -10.95 1.28
C TYR A 106 5.30 -10.53 0.19
N PRO A 107 5.47 -11.00 -1.06
CA PRO A 107 6.54 -11.88 -1.55
C PRO A 107 7.87 -11.14 -1.75
N THR A 108 9.00 -11.85 -1.66
CA THR A 108 10.35 -11.28 -1.84
C THR A 108 10.58 -10.67 -3.23
N THR A 109 9.86 -11.14 -4.23
CA THR A 109 9.87 -10.60 -5.60
C THR A 109 9.32 -9.17 -5.69
N SER A 110 8.52 -8.74 -4.71
CA SER A 110 7.99 -7.38 -4.63
C SER A 110 8.85 -6.48 -3.72
N ALA A 111 10.04 -6.92 -3.30
CA ALA A 111 10.85 -6.22 -2.30
C ALA A 111 11.09 -4.74 -2.64
N GLU A 112 11.36 -4.42 -3.91
CA GLU A 112 11.55 -3.03 -4.35
C GLU A 112 10.36 -2.13 -4.02
N LEU A 113 9.13 -2.62 -4.22
CA LEU A 113 7.91 -1.88 -3.92
C LEU A 113 7.76 -1.64 -2.40
N PHE A 114 8.00 -2.68 -1.60
CA PHE A 114 7.91 -2.60 -0.14
C PHE A 114 8.95 -1.64 0.43
N GLU A 115 10.21 -1.75 0.00
CA GLU A 115 11.27 -0.86 0.46
C GLU A 115 11.00 0.59 0.04
N ALA A 116 10.64 0.83 -1.22
CA ALA A 116 10.31 2.18 -1.68
C ALA A 116 9.16 2.82 -0.88
N ALA A 117 8.13 2.04 -0.54
CA ALA A 117 7.05 2.51 0.32
C ALA A 117 7.55 2.86 1.72
N ARG A 118 8.32 1.97 2.38
CA ARG A 118 8.88 2.19 3.73
C ARG A 118 9.87 3.34 3.80
N GLU A 119 10.60 3.63 2.72
CA GLU A 119 11.58 4.71 2.62
C GLU A 119 10.95 6.11 2.45
N GLY A 120 9.62 6.21 2.54
CA GLY A 120 8.91 7.50 2.57
C GLY A 120 8.26 7.89 1.25
N ARG A 121 8.29 7.02 0.23
CA ARG A 121 7.48 7.19 -0.99
C ARG A 121 6.07 6.63 -0.83
N GLY A 122 5.67 6.32 0.40
CA GLY A 122 4.46 5.58 0.70
C GLY A 122 4.44 5.09 2.14
N ALA A 123 3.67 4.02 2.38
CA ALA A 123 3.72 3.25 3.61
C ALA A 123 3.43 1.76 3.35
N VAL A 124 3.96 0.89 4.20
CA VAL A 124 3.49 -0.48 4.34
C VAL A 124 2.69 -0.55 5.62
N ILE A 125 1.47 -1.09 5.58
CA ILE A 125 0.60 -1.28 6.73
C ILE A 125 0.18 -2.73 6.89
N SER A 126 -0.13 -3.14 8.11
CA SER A 126 -0.61 -4.48 8.43
C SER A 126 -1.52 -4.49 9.65
N LEU A 127 -2.38 -5.51 9.72
CA LEU A 127 -3.10 -5.86 10.94
C LEU A 127 -2.29 -6.80 11.84
N ASP A 128 -1.28 -7.46 11.28
CA ASP A 128 -0.42 -8.38 12.01
C ASP A 128 0.72 -7.64 12.71
N ARG A 129 1.15 -8.19 13.85
CA ARG A 129 2.22 -7.63 14.68
C ARG A 129 3.57 -7.70 13.98
N TRP A 130 4.52 -6.89 14.46
CA TRP A 130 5.90 -6.90 14.01
C TRP A 130 6.53 -8.32 13.97
N GLY A 131 7.21 -8.63 12.87
CA GLY A 131 7.96 -9.87 12.67
C GLY A 131 7.12 -11.12 12.35
N THR A 132 5.83 -10.97 12.08
CA THR A 132 4.92 -12.07 11.69
C THR A 132 4.84 -12.26 10.18
#